data_AF-A0A162FKF8-F1
#
_entry.id   AF-A0A162FKF8-F1
#
_cell.length_a   1.000
_cell.length_b   1.000
_cell.length_c   1.000
_cell.angle_alpha   90.00
_cell.angle_beta   90.00
_cell.angle_gamma   90.00
#
_symmetry.space_group_name_H-M   'P 1'
#
loop_
_entity.id
_entity.type
_entity.pdbx_description
1 polymer ?
#
loop_
_entity_poly.entity_id
_entity_poly.type
_entity_poly.pdbx_seq_one_letter_code
_entity_poly.pdbx_strand_id
1 'polypeptide(L)'
;MATDTVTLTIDDGEETDELTVPSELVDILRESPEETDPQVVGDIAMFGMTQRIHSAVHHAQGEPDEQIVALEEETSELFEERFGQSFAELTGHDH
;
A
#
# COMPACT_ATOMS: atom_id res chain seq x y z
N MET A 1 -26.93 -6.55 10.89
CA MET A 1 -27.12 -5.49 9.89
C MET A 1 -26.17 -5.80 8.74
N ALA A 2 -26.62 -5.71 7.49
CA ALA A 2 -25.69 -5.77 6.36
C ALA A 2 -24.95 -4.43 6.31
N THR A 3 -23.62 -4.45 6.33
CA THR A 3 -22.80 -3.28 6.02
C THR A 3 -22.87 -3.02 4.52
N ASP A 4 -23.08 -1.77 4.13
CA ASP A 4 -22.96 -1.36 2.73
C ASP A 4 -21.55 -1.66 2.21
N THR A 5 -21.44 -1.96 0.93
CA THR A 5 -20.19 -2.36 0.28
C THR A 5 -19.94 -1.55 -0.98
N VAL A 6 -18.67 -1.31 -1.27
CA VAL A 6 -18.19 -0.74 -2.53
C VAL A 6 -17.31 -1.76 -3.23
N THR A 7 -17.42 -1.83 -4.56
CA THR A 7 -16.54 -2.66 -5.40
C THR A 7 -15.64 -1.72 -6.19
N LEU A 8 -14.33 -1.98 -6.12
CA LEU A 8 -13.31 -1.31 -6.91
C LEU A 8 -12.81 -2.25 -7.99
N THR A 9 -12.47 -1.70 -9.15
CA THR A 9 -11.81 -2.44 -10.23
C THR A 9 -10.33 -2.09 -10.24
N ILE A 10 -9.48 -3.11 -10.20
CA ILE A 10 -8.03 -3.01 -10.36
C ILE A 10 -7.74 -3.46 -11.79
N ASP A 11 -7.12 -2.59 -12.58
CA ASP A 11 -6.87 -2.79 -14.02
C ASP A 11 -5.42 -2.41 -14.31
N ASP A 12 -4.66 -3.31 -14.92
CA ASP A 12 -3.27 -3.08 -15.34
C ASP A 12 -3.14 -2.88 -16.87
N GLY A 13 -4.26 -2.83 -17.58
CA GLY A 13 -4.35 -2.74 -19.04
C GLY A 13 -4.42 -4.08 -19.78
N GLU A 14 -4.07 -5.20 -19.13
CA GLU A 14 -4.13 -6.55 -19.68
C GLU A 14 -5.20 -7.40 -18.99
N GLU A 15 -5.26 -7.34 -17.66
CA GLU A 15 -6.19 -8.06 -16.81
C GLU A 15 -6.93 -7.12 -15.85
N THR A 16 -8.08 -7.60 -15.36
CA THR A 16 -8.87 -6.89 -14.36
C THR A 16 -9.22 -7.80 -13.19
N ASP A 17 -9.25 -7.21 -12.00
CA ASP A 17 -9.75 -7.83 -10.77
C ASP A 17 -10.77 -6.90 -10.07
N GLU A 18 -11.73 -7.49 -9.36
CA GLU A 18 -12.74 -6.76 -8.60
C GLU A 18 -12.55 -7.00 -7.10
N LEU A 19 -12.38 -5.91 -6.35
CA LEU A 19 -12.24 -5.94 -4.90
C LEU A 19 -13.47 -5.31 -4.25
N THR A 20 -14.27 -6.14 -3.57
CA THR A 20 -15.42 -5.66 -2.76
C THR A 20 -15.04 -5.55 -1.30
N VAL A 21 -15.24 -4.36 -0.73
CA VAL A 21 -14.96 -4.05 0.69
C VAL A 21 -16.14 -3.32 1.35
N PRO A 22 -16.27 -3.34 2.69
CA PRO A 22 -17.26 -2.54 3.39
C PRO A 22 -17.03 -1.04 3.17
N SER A 23 -18.06 -0.30 2.74
CA SER A 23 -17.94 1.13 2.45
C SER A 23 -17.56 1.94 3.70
N GLU A 24 -18.15 1.60 4.85
CA GLU A 24 -17.85 2.26 6.12
C GLU A 24 -16.37 2.08 6.54
N LEU A 25 -15.74 0.96 6.17
CA LEU A 25 -14.31 0.77 6.43
C LEU A 25 -13.46 1.73 5.58
N VAL A 26 -13.81 1.92 4.31
CA VAL A 26 -13.12 2.88 3.43
C VAL A 26 -13.24 4.30 3.99
N ASP A 27 -14.42 4.67 4.49
CA ASP A 27 -14.64 5.98 5.10
C ASP A 27 -13.87 6.17 6.41
N ILE A 28 -13.74 5.12 7.24
CA ILE A 28 -12.95 5.18 8.48
C ILE A 28 -11.45 5.37 8.20
N LEU A 29 -10.95 4.78 7.11
CA LEU A 29 -9.54 4.83 6.75
C LEU A 29 -9.15 6.07 5.94
N ARG A 30 -10.14 6.89 5.53
CA ARG A 30 -9.91 8.12 4.77
C ARG A 30 -9.25 9.17 5.66
N GLU A 31 -8.12 9.73 5.22
CA GLU A 31 -7.38 10.74 5.97
C GLU A 31 -7.82 12.16 5.60
N SER A 32 -8.26 12.37 4.36
CA SER A 32 -8.77 13.65 3.86
C SER A 32 -10.14 13.50 3.20
N PRO A 33 -11.09 14.42 3.42
CA PRO A 33 -12.41 14.38 2.79
C PRO A 33 -12.37 14.51 1.25
N GLU A 34 -11.24 14.90 0.68
CA GLU A 34 -11.04 15.03 -0.77
C GLU A 34 -10.57 13.73 -1.43
N GLU A 35 -10.11 12.75 -0.67
CA GLU A 35 -9.71 11.45 -1.21
C GLU A 35 -10.92 10.71 -1.76
N THR A 36 -10.71 9.96 -2.84
CA THR A 36 -11.71 9.05 -3.43
C THR A 36 -11.49 7.62 -2.94
N ASP A 37 -12.51 6.77 -3.00
CA ASP A 37 -12.40 5.37 -2.57
C ASP A 37 -11.23 4.61 -3.25
N PRO A 38 -10.98 4.77 -4.56
CA PRO A 38 -9.81 4.17 -5.20
C PRO A 38 -8.48 4.71 -4.68
N GLN A 39 -8.41 5.98 -4.29
CA GLN A 39 -7.18 6.54 -3.69
C GLN A 39 -6.91 5.86 -2.35
N VAL A 40 -7.89 5.83 -1.44
CA VAL A 40 -7.76 5.20 -0.11
C VAL A 40 -7.33 3.74 -0.24
N VAL A 41 -7.98 2.97 -1.11
CA VAL A 41 -7.63 1.56 -1.33
C VAL A 41 -6.24 1.41 -1.97
N GLY A 42 -5.89 2.29 -2.89
CA GLY A 42 -4.56 2.35 -3.49
C GLY A 42 -3.46 2.67 -2.47
N ASP A 43 -3.73 3.58 -1.53
CA ASP A 43 -2.81 3.93 -0.45
C ASP A 43 -2.56 2.73 0.45
N ILE A 44 -3.62 2.05 0.87
CA ILE A 44 -3.55 0.82 1.66
C ILE A 44 -2.77 -0.28 0.92
N ALA A 45 -2.99 -0.42 -0.39
CA ALA A 45 -2.26 -1.38 -1.21
C ALA A 45 -0.76 -1.07 -1.24
N MET A 46 -0.40 0.21 -1.43
CA MET A 46 0.99 0.66 -1.44
C MET A 46 1.66 0.40 -0.08
N PHE A 47 1.03 0.82 1.03
CA PHE A 47 1.50 0.49 2.38
C PHE A 47 1.73 -1.02 2.57
N GLY A 48 0.79 -1.85 2.11
CA GLY A 48 0.88 -3.30 2.21
C GLY A 48 2.02 -3.90 1.38
N MET A 49 2.31 -3.36 0.20
CA MET A 49 3.45 -3.78 -0.62
C MET A 49 4.77 -3.36 0.01
N THR A 50 4.92 -2.09 0.37
CA THR A 50 6.13 -1.55 1.01
C THR A 50 6.45 -2.28 2.31
N GLN A 51 5.48 -2.48 3.21
CA GLN A 51 5.70 -3.21 4.46
C GLN A 51 6.19 -4.64 4.22
N ARG A 52 5.67 -5.34 3.20
CA ARG A 52 6.07 -6.73 2.90
C ARG A 52 7.48 -6.82 2.36
N ILE A 53 7.86 -5.97 1.40
CA ILE A 53 9.20 -5.99 0.82
C ILE A 53 10.26 -5.48 1.81
N HIS A 54 9.92 -4.42 2.58
CA HIS A 54 10.75 -3.92 3.69
C HIS A 54 11.03 -5.02 4.72
N SER A 55 10.00 -5.80 5.07
CA SER A 55 10.16 -6.95 5.97
C SER A 55 11.05 -8.05 5.38
N ALA A 56 10.97 -8.27 4.07
CA ALA A 56 11.79 -9.26 3.38
C ALA A 56 13.28 -8.86 3.34
N VAL A 57 13.61 -7.56 3.31
CA VAL A 57 14.99 -7.06 3.33
C VAL A 57 15.52 -6.98 4.76
N HIS A 58 14.81 -6.29 5.66
CA HIS A 58 15.34 -5.91 6.98
C HIS A 58 15.05 -6.90 8.10
N HIS A 59 14.10 -7.82 7.90
CA HIS A 59 13.69 -8.80 8.92
C HIS A 59 13.88 -10.26 8.48
N ALA A 60 14.50 -10.50 7.33
CA ALA A 60 14.91 -11.84 6.93
C ALA A 60 16.09 -12.34 7.78
N GLN A 61 16.17 -13.67 7.95
CA GLN A 61 17.34 -14.29 8.57
C GLN A 61 18.44 -14.46 7.53
N GLY A 62 19.51 -13.68 7.66
CA GLY A 62 20.67 -13.71 6.76
C GLY A 62 20.73 -12.50 5.84
N GLU A 63 21.67 -12.55 4.90
CA GLU A 63 21.80 -11.50 3.88
C GLU A 63 20.65 -11.62 2.87
N PRO A 64 19.90 -10.54 2.58
CA PRO A 64 18.85 -10.56 1.58
C PRO A 64 19.43 -10.72 0.17
N ASP A 65 18.61 -11.24 -0.73
CA ASP A 65 18.95 -11.37 -2.15
C ASP A 65 19.04 -9.98 -2.81
N GLU A 66 20.06 -9.76 -3.65
CA GLU A 66 20.31 -8.45 -4.29
C GLU A 66 19.11 -7.95 -5.12
N GLN A 67 18.34 -8.86 -5.73
CA GLN A 67 17.13 -8.48 -6.47
C GLN A 67 16.03 -8.00 -5.53
N ILE A 68 15.90 -8.60 -4.34
CA ILE A 68 14.91 -8.20 -3.34
C ILE A 68 15.26 -6.85 -2.73
N VAL A 69 16.56 -6.55 -2.55
CA VAL A 69 17.03 -5.22 -2.14
C VAL A 69 16.67 -4.17 -3.19
N ALA A 70 16.97 -4.42 -4.47
CA ALA A 70 16.65 -3.47 -5.54
C ALA A 70 15.13 -3.20 -5.66
N LEU A 71 14.29 -4.23 -5.45
CA LEU A 71 12.83 -4.07 -5.44
C LEU A 71 12.34 -3.27 -4.23
N GLU A 72 12.98 -3.40 -3.06
CA GLU A 72 12.67 -2.59 -1.89
C GLU A 72 13.00 -1.12 -2.16
N GLU A 73 14.19 -0.82 -2.70
CA GLU A 73 14.60 0.54 -3.05
C GLU A 73 13.60 1.19 -4.03
N GLU A 74 13.24 0.49 -5.11
CA GLU A 74 12.25 1.00 -6.10
C GLU A 74 10.86 1.20 -5.46
N THR A 75 10.43 0.27 -4.61
CA THR A 75 9.13 0.40 -3.92
C THR A 75 9.13 1.58 -2.95
N SER A 76 10.25 1.83 -2.28
CA SER A 76 10.43 2.96 -1.36
C SER A 76 10.43 4.31 -2.11
N GLU A 77 11.03 4.39 -3.30
CA GLU A 77 10.95 5.58 -4.16
C GLU A 77 9.50 5.86 -4.61
N LEU A 78 8.78 4.83 -5.06
CA LEU A 78 7.36 4.96 -5.46
C LEU A 78 6.45 5.33 -4.28
N PHE A 79 6.75 4.81 -3.10
CA PHE A 79 6.04 5.18 -1.87
C PHE A 79 6.23 6.67 -1.57
N GLU A 80 7.48 7.16 -1.61
CA GLU A 80 7.77 8.58 -1.35
C GLU A 80 7.15 9.50 -2.42
N GLU A 81 7.15 9.11 -3.70
CA GLU A 81 6.45 9.87 -4.74
C GLU A 81 4.95 9.99 -4.45
N ARG A 82 4.33 8.91 -3.95
CA ARG A 82 2.90 8.86 -3.66
C ARG A 82 2.50 9.68 -2.43
N PHE A 83 3.26 9.59 -1.34
CA PHE A 83 2.90 10.16 -0.04
C PHE A 83 3.66 11.45 0.32
N GLY A 84 4.71 11.80 -0.43
CA GLY A 84 5.58 12.94 -0.16
C GLY A 84 6.44 12.81 1.09
N GLN A 85 6.50 11.61 1.68
CA GLN A 85 7.25 11.24 2.87
C GLN A 85 7.72 9.79 2.74
N SER A 86 8.86 9.46 3.35
CA SER A 86 9.36 8.10 3.34
C SER A 86 8.50 7.16 4.18
N PHE A 87 8.59 5.86 3.91
CA PHE A 87 7.90 4.83 4.68
C PHE A 87 8.29 4.84 6.17
N ALA A 88 9.58 5.06 6.45
CA ALA A 88 10.11 5.18 7.80
C ALA A 88 9.47 6.34 8.59
N GLU A 89 9.37 7.53 7.97
CA GLU A 89 8.77 8.72 8.58
C GLU A 89 7.29 8.53 8.89
N LEU A 90 6.52 7.97 7.94
CA LEU A 90 5.08 7.79 8.11
C LEU A 90 4.70 6.68 9.09
N THR A 91 5.52 5.64 9.20
CA THR A 91 5.26 4.51 10.12
C THR A 91 5.94 4.66 11.48
N GLY A 92 6.87 5.61 11.61
CA GLY A 92 7.74 5.72 12.78
C GLY A 92 8.76 4.57 12.88
N HIS A 93 8.99 3.85 11.78
CA HIS A 93 10.08 2.87 11.66
C HIS A 93 11.39 3.59 11.28
N ASP A 94 11.99 4.30 12.24
CA ASP A 94 13.42 4.64 12.14
C ASP A 94 14.22 3.32 12.32
N HIS A 95 14.92 2.89 11.27
CA HIS A 95 15.87 1.77 11.33
C HIS A 95 17.27 2.22 11.73
#